data_AF-A0A9X1YLA3-F1
#
_entry.id   AF-A0A9X1YLA3-F1
#
_cell.length_a   1.000
_cell.length_b   1.000
_cell.length_c   1.000
_cell.angle_alpha   90.00
_cell.angle_beta   90.00
_cell.angle_gamma   90.00
#
_symmetry.space_group_name_H-M   'P 1'
#
loop_
_entity.id
_entity.type
_entity.pdbx_description
1 polymer ?
#
loop_
_entity_poly.entity_id
_entity_poly.type
_entity_poly.pdbx_seq_one_letter_code
_entity_poly.pdbx_strand_id
1 'polypeptide(L)'
;MTRLLWSLPLGGTLALLAACGPTAEELRAMDTQRCAGFGFAPGTDGFANCLMSATQQREAEAAADRRAFQARQAQENQARQEREAAERARSDAEAQRRRDEAQRAMSSGPADIGIPQIQMPDLSRMNCTSSSSGNAGSLSCH
;
A
#
# COMPACT_ATOMS: atom_id res chain seq x y z
N MET A 1 -8.18 16.03 -44.39
CA MET A 1 -8.76 14.78 -43.87
C MET A 1 -7.80 13.64 -44.17
N THR A 2 -6.78 13.43 -43.34
CA THR A 2 -5.86 12.27 -43.39
C THR A 2 -4.99 12.26 -42.13
N ARG A 3 -5.56 11.81 -41.02
CA ARG A 3 -4.82 11.46 -39.78
C ARG A 3 -5.23 10.06 -39.30
N LEU A 4 -5.41 9.14 -40.26
CA LEU A 4 -5.59 7.70 -40.06
C LEU A 4 -4.22 7.00 -40.14
N LEU A 5 -3.33 7.36 -39.22
CA LEU A 5 -2.16 6.58 -38.82
C LEU A 5 -2.31 6.44 -37.30
N TRP A 6 -3.33 5.76 -36.77
CA TRP A 6 -3.44 4.31 -36.65
C TRP A 6 -2.10 3.56 -36.47
N SER A 7 -1.24 4.11 -35.62
CA SER A 7 -0.10 3.40 -35.04
C SER A 7 -0.54 2.69 -33.74
N LEU A 8 -1.32 1.61 -33.87
CA LEU A 8 -1.45 0.57 -32.86
C LEU A 8 -0.93 -0.73 -33.49
N PRO A 9 -0.35 -1.70 -32.76
CA PRO A 9 0.47 -1.64 -31.55
C PRO A 9 1.63 -2.66 -31.67
N LEU A 10 2.83 -2.25 -32.08
CA LEU A 10 3.96 -3.17 -32.32
C LEU A 10 4.82 -3.45 -31.06
N GLY A 11 4.18 -3.55 -29.89
CA GLY A 11 4.88 -3.81 -28.63
C GLY A 11 4.27 -4.91 -27.76
N GLY A 12 3.26 -5.65 -28.27
CA GLY A 12 2.45 -6.56 -27.44
C GLY A 12 2.78 -8.05 -27.52
N THR A 13 3.59 -8.52 -28.48
CA THR A 13 3.70 -9.97 -28.76
C THR A 13 4.97 -10.65 -28.26
N LEU A 14 5.98 -9.93 -27.75
CA LEU A 14 7.25 -10.54 -27.33
C LEU A 14 7.29 -11.07 -25.89
N ALA A 15 6.21 -10.96 -25.11
CA ALA A 15 6.22 -11.33 -23.68
C ALA A 15 5.94 -12.82 -23.39
N LEU A 16 5.70 -13.66 -24.40
CA LEU A 16 5.27 -15.05 -24.21
C LEU A 16 6.39 -16.11 -24.22
N LEU A 17 7.66 -15.74 -24.43
CA LEU A 17 8.76 -16.72 -24.53
C LEU A 17 9.40 -17.14 -23.19
N ALA A 18 8.92 -16.64 -22.05
CA ALA A 18 9.60 -16.87 -20.76
C ALA A 18 9.24 -18.18 -20.02
N ALA A 19 8.45 -19.08 -20.61
CA ALA A 19 7.84 -20.21 -19.89
C ALA A 19 8.38 -21.62 -20.23
N CYS A 20 9.42 -21.77 -21.05
CA CYS A 20 9.98 -23.09 -21.38
C CYS A 20 11.29 -23.35 -20.62
N GLY A 21 11.19 -23.84 -19.39
CA GLY A 21 12.33 -24.40 -18.66
C GLY A 21 12.60 -25.85 -19.10
N PRO A 22 13.84 -26.36 -18.95
CA PRO A 22 14.14 -27.76 -19.25
C PRO A 22 13.26 -28.69 -18.40
N THR A 23 12.75 -29.76 -19.01
CA THR A 23 11.95 -30.77 -18.31
C THR A 23 12.83 -31.57 -17.35
N ALA A 24 12.23 -32.22 -16.34
CA ALA A 24 12.98 -33.03 -15.37
C ALA A 24 13.75 -34.19 -16.03
N GLU A 25 13.27 -34.69 -17.17
CA GLU A 25 13.92 -35.74 -17.95
C GLU A 25 15.13 -35.21 -18.72
N GLU A 26 15.00 -34.05 -19.38
CA GLU A 26 16.10 -33.38 -20.06
C GLU A 26 17.23 -33.05 -19.08
N LEU A 27 16.88 -32.59 -17.88
CA LEU A 27 17.84 -32.32 -16.82
C LEU A 27 18.58 -33.58 -16.38
N ARG A 28 17.86 -34.70 -16.22
CA ARG A 28 18.48 -35.99 -15.90
C ARG A 28 19.40 -36.46 -17.01
N ALA A 29 19.03 -36.29 -18.27
CA ALA A 29 19.88 -36.65 -19.41
C ALA A 29 21.17 -35.81 -19.44
N MET A 30 21.08 -34.51 -19.16
CA MET A 30 22.23 -33.61 -19.04
C MET A 30 23.16 -34.05 -17.91
N ASP A 31 22.63 -34.41 -16.74
CA ASP A 31 23.42 -34.87 -15.60
C ASP A 31 24.08 -36.22 -15.84
N THR A 32 23.36 -37.18 -16.43
CA THR A 32 23.92 -38.50 -16.74
C THR A 32 25.06 -38.37 -17.75
N GLN A 33 24.89 -37.54 -18.78
CA GLN A 33 25.94 -37.25 -19.75
C GLN A 33 27.14 -36.54 -19.11
N ARG A 34 26.89 -35.61 -18.18
CA ARG A 34 27.95 -34.90 -17.46
C ARG A 34 28.73 -35.82 -16.52
N CYS A 35 28.05 -36.67 -15.76
CA CYS A 35 28.68 -37.67 -14.89
C CYS A 35 29.45 -38.74 -15.67
N ALA A 36 28.92 -39.18 -16.81
CA ALA A 36 29.65 -40.05 -17.73
C ALA A 36 30.91 -39.36 -18.29
N GLY A 37 30.83 -38.05 -18.59
CA GLY A 37 31.98 -37.24 -19.04
C GLY A 37 33.08 -37.07 -17.98
N PHE A 38 32.75 -37.17 -16.69
CA PHE A 38 33.73 -37.24 -15.60
C PHE A 38 34.39 -38.61 -15.44
N GLY A 39 33.99 -39.61 -16.24
CA GLY A 39 34.55 -40.96 -16.22
C GLY A 39 33.84 -41.93 -15.27
N PHE A 40 32.71 -41.54 -14.67
CA PHE A 40 31.93 -42.45 -13.85
C PHE A 40 31.09 -43.39 -14.72
N ALA A 41 31.23 -44.70 -14.49
CA ALA A 41 30.45 -45.71 -15.21
C ALA A 41 29.02 -45.80 -14.63
N PRO A 42 27.97 -45.86 -15.49
CA PRO A 42 26.60 -46.05 -15.04
C PRO A 42 26.44 -47.29 -14.16
N GLY A 43 25.61 -47.19 -13.11
CA GLY A 43 25.38 -48.29 -12.17
C GLY A 43 26.46 -48.46 -11.08
N THR A 44 27.45 -47.58 -11.02
CA THR A 44 28.44 -47.53 -9.93
C THR A 44 28.04 -46.53 -8.84
N ASP A 45 28.55 -46.72 -7.63
CA ASP A 45 28.37 -45.77 -6.53
C ASP A 45 28.93 -44.38 -6.85
N GLY A 46 30.03 -44.31 -7.61
CA GLY A 46 30.62 -43.04 -8.05
C GLY A 46 29.66 -42.24 -8.96
N PHE A 47 28.98 -42.94 -9.87
CA PHE A 47 27.97 -42.31 -10.74
C PHE A 47 26.75 -41.83 -9.94
N ALA A 48 26.28 -42.65 -8.98
CA ALA A 48 25.16 -42.26 -8.11
C ALA A 48 25.49 -41.01 -7.27
N ASN A 49 26.70 -40.96 -6.71
CA ASN A 49 27.18 -39.79 -5.95
C ASN A 49 27.30 -38.54 -6.82
N CYS A 50 27.78 -38.67 -8.06
CA CYS A 50 27.85 -37.55 -9.00
C CYS A 50 26.46 -36.97 -9.30
N LEU A 51 25.48 -37.82 -9.61
CA LEU A 51 24.10 -37.39 -9.87
C LEU A 51 23.46 -36.72 -8.65
N MET A 52 23.70 -37.29 -7.46
CA MET A 52 23.22 -36.73 -6.20
C MET A 52 23.83 -35.34 -5.94
N SER A 53 25.14 -35.18 -6.18
CA SER A 53 25.81 -33.88 -6.04
C SER A 53 25.29 -32.85 -7.04
N ALA A 54 25.09 -33.23 -8.31
CA ALA A 54 24.54 -32.34 -9.33
C ALA A 54 23.13 -31.86 -8.95
N THR A 55 22.30 -32.76 -8.42
CA THR A 55 20.96 -32.43 -7.94
C THR A 55 21.01 -31.45 -6.77
N GLN A 56 21.85 -31.73 -5.76
CA GLN A 56 22.01 -30.84 -4.61
C GLN A 56 22.52 -29.45 -4.97
N GLN A 57 23.46 -29.35 -5.92
CA GLN A 57 23.98 -28.06 -6.39
C GLN A 57 22.86 -27.23 -7.02
N ARG A 58 22.04 -27.81 -7.89
CA ARG A 58 20.89 -27.10 -8.47
C ARG A 58 19.86 -26.69 -7.44
N GLU A 59 19.56 -27.55 -6.48
CA GLU A 59 18.63 -27.21 -5.40
C GLU A 59 19.16 -26.04 -4.56
N ALA A 60 20.47 -26.02 -4.30
CA ALA A 60 21.13 -24.92 -3.61
C ALA A 60 21.09 -23.61 -4.42
N GLU A 61 21.35 -23.66 -5.72
CA GLU A 61 21.22 -22.52 -6.64
C GLU A 61 19.78 -22.00 -6.69
N ALA A 62 18.81 -22.89 -6.91
CA ALA A 62 17.40 -22.53 -6.91
C ALA A 62 16.95 -21.95 -5.55
N ALA A 63 17.49 -22.45 -4.44
CA ALA A 63 17.22 -21.88 -3.12
C ALA A 63 17.87 -20.50 -2.96
N ALA A 64 19.09 -20.29 -3.46
CA ALA A 64 19.77 -19.00 -3.44
C ALA A 64 19.00 -17.96 -4.29
N ASP A 65 18.55 -18.34 -5.48
CA ASP A 65 17.74 -17.48 -6.35
C ASP A 65 16.42 -17.09 -5.71
N ARG A 66 15.72 -18.05 -5.09
CA ARG A 66 14.49 -17.77 -4.33
C ARG A 66 14.74 -16.79 -3.19
N ARG A 67 15.81 -16.98 -2.41
CA ARG A 67 16.19 -16.07 -1.31
C ARG A 67 16.54 -14.68 -1.83
N ALA A 68 17.30 -14.60 -2.92
CA ALA A 68 17.68 -13.33 -3.53
C ALA A 68 16.44 -12.57 -4.06
N PHE A 69 15.51 -13.28 -4.69
CA PHE A 69 14.24 -12.71 -5.13
C PHE A 69 13.40 -12.23 -3.95
N GLN A 70 13.24 -13.04 -2.90
CA GLN A 70 12.51 -12.66 -1.69
C GLN A 70 13.14 -11.45 -1.00
N ALA A 71 14.47 -11.38 -0.93
CA ALA A 71 15.19 -10.24 -0.37
C ALA A 71 14.94 -8.95 -1.17
N ARG A 72 15.00 -9.02 -2.51
CA ARG A 72 14.67 -7.87 -3.37
C ARG A 72 13.23 -7.41 -3.18
N GLN A 73 12.27 -8.33 -3.12
CA GLN A 73 10.88 -7.98 -2.85
C GLN A 73 10.68 -7.37 -1.47
N ALA A 74 11.35 -7.90 -0.44
CA ALA A 74 11.29 -7.35 0.91
C ALA A 74 11.81 -5.91 0.96
N GLN A 75 12.93 -5.62 0.27
CA GLN A 75 13.48 -4.27 0.17
C GLN A 75 12.52 -3.31 -0.55
N GLU A 76 11.88 -3.74 -1.63
CA GLU A 76 10.91 -2.89 -2.34
C GLU A 76 9.68 -2.61 -1.48
N ASN A 77 9.16 -3.62 -0.78
CA ASN A 77 8.01 -3.47 0.10
C ASN A 77 8.32 -2.51 1.26
N GLN A 78 9.52 -2.59 1.82
CA GLN A 78 9.98 -1.65 2.85
C GLN A 78 10.04 -0.22 2.31
N ALA A 79 10.67 0.00 1.15
CA ALA A 79 10.76 1.32 0.54
C ALA A 79 9.38 1.91 0.19
N ARG A 80 8.42 1.08 -0.22
CA ARG A 80 7.03 1.48 -0.45
C ARG A 80 6.36 1.92 0.84
N GLN A 81 6.50 1.13 1.91
CA GLN A 81 5.94 1.45 3.23
C GLN A 81 6.51 2.75 3.79
N GLU A 82 7.81 3.00 3.61
CA GLU A 82 8.45 4.25 4.04
C GLU A 82 7.87 5.48 3.32
N ARG A 83 7.67 5.39 2.00
CA ARG A 83 7.07 6.47 1.21
C ARG A 83 5.64 6.76 1.66
N GLU A 84 4.84 5.72 1.85
CA GLU A 84 3.46 5.85 2.34
C GLU A 84 3.41 6.44 3.75
N ALA A 85 4.31 6.01 4.65
CA ALA A 85 4.39 6.57 6.00
C ALA A 85 4.80 8.04 5.98
N ALA A 86 5.75 8.43 5.13
CA ALA A 86 6.16 9.81 4.95
C ALA A 86 5.03 10.68 4.38
N GLU A 87 4.23 10.15 3.46
CA GLU A 87 3.06 10.84 2.91
C GLU A 87 1.98 11.06 3.98
N ARG A 88 1.64 10.03 4.76
CA ARG A 88 0.69 10.13 5.88
C ARG A 88 1.15 11.14 6.93
N ALA A 89 2.43 11.14 7.27
CA ALA A 89 2.97 12.12 8.21
C ALA A 89 2.84 13.56 7.69
N ARG A 90 2.99 13.79 6.38
CA ARG A 90 2.78 15.11 5.76
C ARG A 90 1.31 15.53 5.79
N SER A 91 0.37 14.63 5.45
CA SER A 91 -1.06 14.94 5.50
C SER A 91 -1.53 15.24 6.92
N ASP A 92 -1.02 14.50 7.91
CA ASP A 92 -1.37 14.72 9.32
C ASP A 92 -0.84 16.05 9.84
N ALA A 93 0.39 16.41 9.49
CA ALA A 93 0.97 17.71 9.83
C ALA A 93 0.22 18.88 9.17
N GLU A 94 -0.30 18.70 7.96
CA GLU A 94 -1.19 19.70 7.33
C GLU A 94 -2.52 19.79 8.07
N ALA A 95 -3.14 18.66 8.39
CA ALA A 95 -4.40 18.62 9.13
C ALA A 95 -4.27 19.28 10.52
N GLN A 96 -3.16 19.05 11.21
CA GLN A 96 -2.85 19.72 12.48
C GLN A 96 -2.73 21.23 12.30
N ARG A 97 -1.97 21.70 11.30
CA ARG A 97 -1.86 23.13 10.99
C ARG A 97 -3.22 23.78 10.74
N ARG A 98 -4.11 23.12 10.00
CA ARG A 98 -5.48 23.61 9.79
C ARG A 98 -6.30 23.67 11.07
N ARG A 99 -6.16 22.68 11.97
CA ARG A 99 -6.81 22.69 13.29
C ARG A 99 -6.30 23.82 14.16
N ASP A 100 -4.98 24.01 14.21
CA ASP A 100 -4.36 25.08 14.99
C ASP A 100 -4.78 26.47 14.48
N GLU A 101 -4.85 26.65 13.16
CA GLU A 101 -5.36 27.87 12.54
C GLU A 101 -6.82 28.11 12.88
N ALA A 102 -7.67 27.09 12.76
CA ALA A 102 -9.08 27.17 13.16
C ALA A 102 -9.21 27.52 14.64
N GLN A 103 -8.44 26.88 15.51
CA GLN A 103 -8.46 27.13 16.95
C GLN A 103 -7.95 28.54 17.29
N ARG A 104 -6.91 29.02 16.60
CA ARG A 104 -6.44 30.41 16.73
C ARG A 104 -7.53 31.39 16.33
N ALA A 105 -8.18 31.20 15.18
CA ALA A 105 -9.30 32.02 14.73
C ALA A 105 -10.47 32.02 15.72
N MET A 106 -10.78 30.87 16.34
CA MET A 106 -11.79 30.76 17.40
C MET A 106 -11.37 31.46 18.70
N SER A 107 -10.08 31.42 19.05
CA SER A 107 -9.54 32.06 20.25
C SER A 107 -9.36 33.57 20.11
N SER A 108 -9.09 34.06 18.89
CA SER A 108 -9.07 35.48 18.55
C SER A 108 -10.48 36.01 18.28
N GLY A 109 -11.47 35.50 19.02
CA GLY A 109 -12.86 35.95 18.96
C GLY A 109 -12.94 37.48 18.93
N PRO A 110 -13.95 38.03 18.25
CA PRO A 110 -13.95 39.40 17.73
C PRO A 110 -13.45 40.35 18.81
N ALA A 111 -12.30 40.99 18.54
CA ALA A 111 -11.87 42.12 19.33
C ALA A 111 -13.01 43.13 19.30
N ASP A 112 -13.72 43.25 20.42
CA ASP A 112 -14.56 44.37 20.80
C ASP A 112 -15.32 45.02 19.63
N ILE A 113 -16.12 44.23 18.89
CA ILE A 113 -17.22 44.85 18.15
C ILE A 113 -18.21 45.20 19.25
N GLY A 114 -18.19 46.45 19.70
CA GLY A 114 -19.10 46.98 20.71
C GLY A 114 -20.54 46.61 20.37
N ILE A 115 -21.01 45.48 20.93
CA ILE A 115 -22.39 45.07 20.82
C ILE A 115 -23.15 46.09 21.67
N PRO A 116 -24.04 46.92 21.10
CA PRO A 116 -24.92 47.72 21.93
C PRO A 116 -25.68 46.75 22.82
N GLN A 117 -25.56 46.92 24.14
CA GLN A 117 -26.33 46.17 25.13
C GLN A 117 -27.80 46.28 24.76
N ILE A 118 -28.34 45.25 24.08
CA ILE A 118 -29.77 45.12 23.91
C ILE A 118 -30.27 44.77 25.31
N GLN A 119 -30.76 45.80 26.01
CA GLN A 119 -31.40 45.68 27.30
C GLN A 119 -32.54 44.65 27.13
N MET A 120 -32.32 43.42 27.58
CA MET A 120 -33.40 42.45 27.65
C MET A 120 -34.43 43.03 28.63
N PRO A 121 -35.71 43.12 28.24
CA PRO A 121 -36.74 43.61 29.15
C PRO A 121 -36.81 42.70 30.37
N ASP A 122 -36.94 43.31 31.55
CA ASP A 122 -37.04 42.60 32.82
C ASP A 122 -38.30 41.71 32.82
N LEU A 123 -38.11 40.42 32.55
CA LEU A 123 -39.15 39.41 32.52
C LEU A 123 -39.78 39.18 33.90
N SER A 124 -39.19 39.70 34.99
CA SER A 124 -39.75 39.60 36.34
C SER A 124 -41.03 40.42 36.51
N ARG A 125 -41.35 41.32 35.56
CA ARG A 125 -42.62 42.05 35.52
C ARG A 125 -43.67 41.45 34.59
N MET A 126 -43.34 40.40 33.83
CA MET A 126 -44.29 39.70 32.96
C MET A 126 -44.73 38.40 33.63
N ASN A 127 -46.01 38.30 33.99
CA ASN A 127 -46.59 37.09 34.57
C ASN A 127 -46.79 36.04 33.47
N CYS A 128 -45.71 35.41 33.03
CA CYS A 128 -45.76 34.34 32.05
C CYS A 128 -45.80 32.99 32.79
N THR A 129 -46.91 32.26 32.70
CA THR A 129 -47.01 30.88 33.18
C THR A 129 -46.45 29.93 32.13
N SER A 130 -45.28 29.32 32.40
CA SER A 130 -44.73 28.27 31.54
C SER A 130 -45.47 26.95 31.76
N SER A 131 -46.16 26.44 30.75
CA SER A 131 -46.66 25.06 30.75
C SER A 131 -45.73 24.20 29.89
N SER A 132 -44.88 23.39 30.53
CA SER A 132 -43.96 22.49 29.84
C SER A 132 -44.69 21.24 29.34
N SER A 133 -45.17 21.29 28.10
CA SER A 133 -45.72 20.13 27.40
C SER A 133 -44.99 19.97 26.06
N GLY A 134 -44.01 19.08 26.02
CA GLY A 134 -43.53 18.40 24.80
C GLY A 134 -43.02 19.26 23.65
N ASN A 135 -41.69 19.36 23.53
CA ASN A 135 -40.88 19.70 22.34
C ASN A 135 -41.07 21.03 21.60
N ALA A 136 -41.97 21.92 22.01
CA ALA A 136 -41.91 23.33 21.64
C ALA A 136 -42.48 24.18 22.78
N GLY A 137 -41.60 24.73 23.62
CA GLY A 137 -42.03 25.64 24.68
C GLY A 137 -42.61 26.92 24.09
N SER A 138 -43.94 27.00 24.00
CA SER A 138 -44.64 28.24 23.70
C SER A 138 -44.78 29.05 25.00
N LEU A 139 -44.15 30.21 25.05
CA LEU A 139 -44.36 31.21 26.10
C LEU A 139 -45.50 32.13 25.65
N SER A 140 -46.68 31.99 26.26
CA SER A 140 -47.76 32.97 26.12
C SER A 140 -47.74 33.89 27.33
N CYS A 141 -47.54 35.18 27.07
CA CYS A 141 -47.61 36.26 28.06
C CYS A 141 -48.81 37.16 27.68
N HIS A 142 -49.58 37.59 28.68
CA HIS A 142 -50.75 38.48 28.51
C HIS A 142 -50.40 39.93 28.84
#